data_AF-A0A945HXQ6-F1
#
_entry.id   AF-A0A945HXQ6-F1
#
_cell.length_a   1.000
_cell.length_b   1.000
_cell.length_c   1.000
_cell.angle_alpha   90.00
_cell.angle_beta   90.00
_cell.angle_gamma   90.00
#
_symmetry.space_group_name_H-M   'P 1'
#
loop_
_entity.id
_entity.type
_entity.pdbx_description
1 polymer ?
#
loop_
_entity_poly.entity_id
_entity_poly.type
_entity_poly.pdbx_seq_one_letter_code
_entity_poly.pdbx_strand_id
1 'polypeptide(L)'
;TSRLTDQTKNVGYYESSAWYQLQMTLNSGMRIPVDVAPVDWAYNFDHVTKSSSLNKNHKEPLRLIQNLLKAYQQRDNKMFNNKNQFVNNSAWTMREVSPWRVYSTAKGDTSLFDILDTYEDGLRAKLASKILKMFNDKAASLYKDNWQRANDGTWYKLEKENFKPYINSTEKCLFPNSNGGCTDIQNAIEANSIYVLIPLLRQIKVDEKEIERLKNWSKEMWPLMN
;
A
#
# COMPACT_ATOMS: atom_id res chain seq x y z
N THR A 1 -15.23 -16.81 14.30
CA THR A 1 -14.99 -18.27 14.23
C THR A 1 -14.98 -18.67 12.77
N SER A 2 -13.86 -19.20 12.27
CA SER A 2 -13.79 -19.79 10.92
C SER A 2 -14.79 -20.96 10.86
N ARG A 3 -15.54 -21.11 9.76
CA ARG A 3 -16.54 -22.18 9.56
C ARG A 3 -15.92 -23.57 9.36
N LEU A 4 -14.60 -23.70 9.38
CA LEU A 4 -13.89 -24.96 9.18
C LEU A 4 -12.98 -25.20 10.38
N THR A 5 -13.40 -26.09 11.28
CA THR A 5 -12.76 -26.35 12.58
C THR A 5 -11.43 -27.10 12.49
N ASP A 6 -11.07 -27.62 11.32
CA ASP A 6 -9.90 -28.52 11.14
C ASP A 6 -8.88 -28.02 10.10
N GLN A 7 -8.98 -26.76 9.70
CA GLN A 7 -8.10 -26.19 8.68
C GLN A 7 -6.83 -25.59 9.29
N THR A 8 -5.65 -25.93 8.75
CA THR A 8 -4.41 -25.25 9.14
C THR A 8 -4.45 -23.78 8.74
N LYS A 9 -3.76 -22.91 9.49
CA LYS A 9 -3.68 -21.47 9.18
C LYS A 9 -3.28 -21.20 7.72
N ASN A 10 -2.32 -21.98 7.20
CA ASN A 10 -1.83 -21.82 5.84
C ASN A 10 -2.95 -22.06 4.79
N VAL A 11 -3.72 -23.13 4.94
CA VAL A 11 -4.83 -23.43 4.02
C VAL A 11 -5.90 -22.32 4.09
N GLY A 12 -6.23 -21.83 5.29
CA GLY A 12 -7.18 -20.74 5.45
C GLY A 12 -6.73 -19.42 4.78
N TYR A 13 -5.44 -19.07 4.89
CA TYR A 13 -4.88 -17.92 4.18
C TYR A 13 -4.83 -18.12 2.67
N TYR A 14 -4.47 -19.31 2.22
CA TYR A 14 -4.44 -19.65 0.80
C TYR A 14 -5.84 -19.56 0.18
N GLU A 15 -6.86 -20.19 0.76
CA GLU A 15 -8.24 -20.13 0.28
C GLU A 15 -8.80 -18.72 0.26
N SER A 16 -8.57 -17.95 1.34
CA SER A 16 -8.93 -16.53 1.39
C SER A 16 -8.27 -15.75 0.24
N SER A 17 -6.99 -16.00 0.01
CA SER A 17 -6.28 -15.38 -1.09
C SER A 17 -6.93 -15.78 -2.43
N ALA A 18 -7.19 -17.07 -2.68
CA ALA A 18 -7.75 -17.55 -3.95
C ALA A 18 -9.12 -16.91 -4.22
N TRP A 19 -9.94 -16.73 -3.18
CA TRP A 19 -11.19 -15.98 -3.26
C TRP A 19 -10.95 -14.53 -3.74
N TYR A 20 -10.00 -13.81 -3.13
CA TYR A 20 -9.66 -12.45 -3.56
C TYR A 20 -9.11 -12.40 -5.00
N GLN A 21 -8.35 -13.41 -5.42
CA GLN A 21 -7.87 -13.52 -6.80
C GLN A 21 -9.04 -13.67 -7.78
N LEU A 22 -10.04 -14.49 -7.44
CA LEU A 22 -11.25 -14.66 -8.23
C LEU A 22 -12.04 -13.34 -8.30
N GLN A 23 -12.24 -12.66 -7.18
CA GLN A 23 -12.91 -11.36 -7.15
C GLN A 23 -12.19 -10.32 -8.02
N MET A 24 -10.86 -10.25 -7.94
CA MET A 24 -10.05 -9.37 -8.79
C MET A 24 -10.20 -9.71 -10.27
N THR A 25 -10.21 -11.00 -10.62
CA THR A 25 -10.31 -11.46 -12.02
C THR A 25 -11.68 -11.13 -12.60
N LEU A 26 -12.75 -11.45 -11.87
CA LEU A 26 -14.13 -11.21 -12.30
C LEU A 26 -14.52 -9.73 -12.32
N ASN A 27 -14.00 -8.93 -11.38
CA ASN A 27 -14.34 -7.51 -11.26
C ASN A 27 -13.23 -6.59 -11.82
N SER A 28 -12.42 -7.10 -12.74
CA SER A 28 -11.24 -6.38 -13.23
C SER A 28 -11.63 -5.08 -13.93
N GLY A 29 -11.59 -3.96 -13.21
CA GLY A 29 -11.78 -2.62 -13.79
C GLY A 29 -13.17 -2.01 -13.66
N MET A 30 -14.06 -2.53 -12.81
CA MET A 30 -15.17 -1.70 -12.33
C MET A 30 -14.58 -0.56 -11.48
N ARG A 31 -14.30 0.57 -12.13
CA ARG A 31 -13.85 1.83 -11.51
C ARG A 31 -14.98 2.49 -10.70
N ILE A 32 -15.80 1.70 -10.03
CA ILE A 32 -16.89 2.16 -9.17
C ILE A 32 -16.66 1.47 -7.84
N PRO A 33 -15.80 2.03 -6.97
CA PRO A 33 -15.68 1.49 -5.63
C PRO A 33 -17.01 1.76 -4.91
N VAL A 34 -17.47 0.78 -4.14
CA VAL A 34 -18.42 1.04 -3.05
C VAL A 34 -17.66 0.70 -1.78
N ASP A 35 -16.96 1.69 -1.23
CA ASP A 35 -16.05 1.54 -0.09
C ASP A 35 -14.94 0.47 -0.31
N VAL A 36 -15.12 -0.73 0.24
CA VAL A 36 -14.24 -1.90 0.09
C VAL A 36 -14.70 -2.87 -1.00
N ALA A 37 -15.76 -2.56 -1.75
CA ALA A 37 -16.27 -3.40 -2.82
C ALA A 37 -15.72 -2.99 -4.19
N PRO A 38 -15.57 -3.95 -5.13
CA PRO A 38 -15.83 -5.39 -4.95
C PRO A 38 -14.70 -6.16 -4.25
N VAL A 39 -13.53 -5.52 -4.06
CA VAL A 39 -12.33 -6.12 -3.47
C VAL A 39 -11.79 -5.24 -2.34
N ASP A 40 -11.69 -5.78 -1.12
CA ASP A 40 -10.95 -5.15 -0.03
C ASP A 40 -9.45 -5.35 -0.26
N TRP A 41 -8.84 -4.37 -0.93
CA TRP A 41 -7.45 -4.47 -1.36
C TRP A 41 -6.45 -4.59 -0.21
N ALA A 42 -6.66 -3.87 0.90
CA ALA A 42 -5.73 -3.94 2.01
C ALA A 42 -5.68 -5.35 2.62
N TYR A 43 -6.83 -6.02 2.72
CA TYR A 43 -6.86 -7.42 3.12
C TYR A 43 -6.29 -8.33 2.04
N ASN A 44 -6.57 -8.09 0.76
CA ASN A 44 -6.02 -8.89 -0.33
C ASN A 44 -4.47 -8.91 -0.31
N PHE A 45 -3.83 -7.74 -0.15
CA PHE A 45 -2.36 -7.66 0.00
C PHE A 45 -1.85 -8.45 1.21
N ASP A 46 -2.52 -8.30 2.35
CA ASP A 46 -2.15 -8.96 3.60
C ASP A 46 -2.31 -10.49 3.51
N HIS A 47 -3.35 -10.99 2.85
CA HIS A 47 -3.53 -12.43 2.65
C HIS A 47 -2.44 -13.04 1.76
N VAL A 48 -2.01 -12.37 0.68
CA VAL A 48 -0.92 -12.86 -0.17
C VAL A 48 0.42 -12.87 0.59
N THR A 49 0.71 -11.80 1.35
CA THR A 49 1.95 -11.71 2.12
C THR A 49 1.99 -12.70 3.29
N LYS A 50 0.88 -12.89 4.00
CA LYS A 50 0.75 -13.90 5.07
C LYS A 50 0.76 -15.34 4.56
N SER A 51 0.07 -15.62 3.45
CA SER A 51 0.14 -16.96 2.83
C SER A 51 1.59 -17.29 2.45
N SER A 52 2.29 -16.31 1.87
CA SER A 52 3.71 -16.47 1.53
C SER A 52 4.60 -16.63 2.77
N SER A 53 4.34 -15.95 3.89
CA SER A 53 5.14 -16.11 5.11
C SER A 53 4.91 -17.44 5.82
N LEU A 54 3.69 -17.99 5.74
CA LEU A 54 3.33 -19.29 6.33
C LEU A 54 3.82 -20.47 5.49
N ASN A 55 3.95 -20.32 4.16
CA ASN A 55 4.47 -21.36 3.28
C ASN A 55 5.78 -20.92 2.61
N LYS A 56 6.92 -21.39 3.14
CA LYS A 56 8.24 -21.05 2.59
C LYS A 56 8.44 -21.51 1.14
N ASN A 57 7.75 -22.57 0.72
CA ASN A 57 7.90 -23.16 -0.61
C ASN A 57 6.92 -22.59 -1.64
N HIS A 58 5.96 -21.78 -1.21
CA HIS A 58 4.95 -21.19 -2.09
C HIS A 58 4.91 -19.69 -1.89
N LYS A 59 5.67 -18.99 -2.71
CA LYS A 59 5.79 -17.53 -2.72
C LYS A 59 5.21 -16.99 -4.01
N GLU A 60 4.32 -16.00 -3.93
CA GLU A 60 3.60 -15.47 -5.11
C GLU A 60 3.87 -13.96 -5.31
N PRO A 61 5.12 -13.55 -5.57
CA PRO A 61 5.48 -12.13 -5.65
C PRO A 61 4.82 -11.42 -6.83
N LEU A 62 4.72 -12.06 -7.99
CA LEU A 62 4.05 -11.50 -9.17
C LEU A 62 2.55 -11.27 -8.92
N ARG A 63 1.93 -12.12 -8.09
CA ARG A 63 0.52 -11.96 -7.71
C ARG A 63 0.32 -10.74 -6.79
N LEU A 64 1.25 -10.50 -5.86
CA LEU A 64 1.22 -9.28 -5.05
C LEU A 64 1.36 -8.03 -5.95
N ILE A 65 2.25 -8.05 -6.93
CA ILE A 65 2.40 -6.96 -7.90
C ILE A 65 1.11 -6.76 -8.72
N GLN A 66 0.49 -7.83 -9.20
CA GLN A 66 -0.80 -7.77 -9.89
C GLN A 66 -1.87 -7.10 -9.00
N ASN A 67 -1.94 -7.47 -7.73
CA ASN A 67 -2.87 -6.87 -6.78
C ASN A 67 -2.63 -5.36 -6.65
N LEU A 68 -1.39 -4.91 -6.49
CA LEU A 68 -1.07 -3.48 -6.37
C LEU A 68 -1.52 -2.70 -7.61
N LEU A 69 -1.24 -3.22 -8.81
CA LEU A 69 -1.65 -2.62 -10.07
C LEU A 69 -3.18 -2.52 -10.19
N LYS A 70 -3.89 -3.60 -9.83
CA LYS A 70 -5.36 -3.62 -9.90
C LYS A 70 -6.01 -2.72 -8.85
N ALA A 71 -5.44 -2.64 -7.65
CA ALA A 71 -5.89 -1.69 -6.64
C ALA A 71 -5.78 -0.24 -7.13
N TYR A 72 -4.63 0.13 -7.72
CA TYR A 72 -4.45 1.47 -8.28
C TYR A 72 -5.44 1.75 -9.41
N GLN A 73 -5.66 0.79 -10.31
CA GLN A 73 -6.64 0.91 -11.39
C GLN A 73 -8.07 1.10 -10.86
N GLN A 74 -8.47 0.35 -9.84
CA GLN A 74 -9.81 0.49 -9.25
C GLN A 74 -9.95 1.82 -8.50
N ARG A 75 -8.91 2.24 -7.78
CA ARG A 75 -8.91 3.49 -7.01
C ARG A 75 -8.80 4.74 -7.90
N ASP A 76 -8.25 4.63 -9.11
CA ASP A 76 -8.29 5.70 -10.13
C ASP A 76 -9.66 5.80 -10.83
N ASN A 77 -10.65 6.28 -10.09
CA ASN A 77 -12.05 6.24 -10.52
C ASN A 77 -12.75 7.62 -10.63
N LYS A 78 -12.02 8.74 -10.57
CA LYS A 78 -12.56 10.12 -10.58
C LYS A 78 -13.64 10.41 -9.52
N MET A 79 -13.96 9.48 -8.62
CA MET A 79 -14.94 9.67 -7.56
C MET A 79 -14.27 10.40 -6.38
N PHE A 80 -14.01 11.68 -6.56
CA PHE A 80 -13.57 12.57 -5.48
C PHE A 80 -14.79 13.31 -4.94
N ASN A 81 -14.97 13.32 -3.62
CA ASN A 81 -16.00 14.15 -2.95
C ASN A 81 -17.43 13.97 -3.52
N ASN A 82 -17.81 12.73 -3.88
CA ASN A 82 -19.10 12.45 -4.53
C ASN A 82 -20.33 12.59 -3.59
N LYS A 83 -20.11 12.99 -2.32
CA LYS A 83 -21.12 13.11 -1.26
C LYS A 83 -22.02 11.88 -1.07
N ASN A 84 -21.64 10.74 -1.67
CA ASN A 84 -22.37 9.50 -1.54
C ASN A 84 -21.84 8.80 -0.29
N GLN A 85 -22.67 8.75 0.74
CA GLN A 85 -22.35 8.11 2.02
C GLN A 85 -21.97 6.63 1.91
N PHE A 86 -22.39 5.94 0.84
CA PHE A 86 -22.02 4.54 0.54
C PHE A 86 -20.72 4.42 -0.28
N VAL A 87 -20.27 5.53 -0.88
CA VAL A 87 -19.00 5.67 -1.62
C VAL A 87 -18.19 6.81 -0.97
N ASN A 88 -18.15 6.81 0.37
CA ASN A 88 -17.63 7.91 1.19
C ASN A 88 -16.10 8.06 1.10
N ASN A 89 -15.44 7.06 0.53
CA ASN A 89 -14.00 7.02 0.34
C ASN A 89 -13.68 7.46 -1.08
N SER A 90 -13.24 8.71 -1.17
CA SER A 90 -12.66 9.32 -2.36
C SER A 90 -11.69 8.37 -3.07
N ALA A 91 -11.64 8.47 -4.40
CA ALA A 91 -10.54 7.97 -5.21
C ALA A 91 -9.18 8.21 -4.49
N TRP A 92 -8.36 7.17 -4.42
CA TRP A 92 -7.00 7.18 -3.82
C TRP A 92 -6.91 7.40 -2.31
N THR A 93 -7.39 6.44 -1.51
CA THR A 93 -7.12 6.41 -0.07
C THR A 93 -5.74 5.82 0.25
N MET A 94 -5.03 6.39 1.22
CA MET A 94 -3.68 5.95 1.61
C MET A 94 -3.65 4.49 2.06
N ARG A 95 -4.78 3.98 2.60
CA ARG A 95 -4.91 2.57 2.97
C ARG A 95 -4.57 1.66 1.81
N GLU A 96 -4.90 1.98 0.56
CA GLU A 96 -4.59 1.10 -0.56
C GLU A 96 -3.44 1.57 -1.43
N VAL A 97 -3.22 2.88 -1.53
CA VAL A 97 -2.28 3.47 -2.50
C VAL A 97 -1.02 4.04 -1.87
N SER A 98 -0.81 3.85 -0.56
CA SER A 98 0.37 4.42 0.08
C SER A 98 1.67 3.91 -0.57
N PRO A 99 2.63 4.80 -0.87
CA PRO A 99 3.90 4.46 -1.49
C PRO A 99 4.69 3.38 -0.77
N TRP A 100 4.61 3.26 0.56
CA TRP A 100 5.41 2.27 1.30
C TRP A 100 5.09 0.82 0.91
N ARG A 101 3.89 0.59 0.36
CA ARG A 101 3.42 -0.73 -0.12
C ARG A 101 4.22 -1.28 -1.29
N VAL A 102 4.93 -0.44 -2.02
CA VAL A 102 5.79 -0.89 -3.15
C VAL A 102 7.10 -1.50 -2.67
N TYR A 103 7.47 -1.26 -1.40
CA TYR A 103 8.76 -1.64 -0.85
C TYR A 103 8.67 -2.88 0.04
N SER A 104 7.68 -2.93 0.94
CA SER A 104 7.53 -3.98 1.95
C SER A 104 6.11 -4.10 2.49
N THR A 105 5.88 -5.05 3.40
CA THR A 105 4.67 -5.04 4.25
C THR A 105 4.70 -3.88 5.25
N ALA A 106 3.60 -3.62 5.95
CA ALA A 106 3.55 -2.58 7.00
C ALA A 106 4.60 -2.78 8.11
N LYS A 107 5.10 -4.00 8.30
CA LYS A 107 6.15 -4.31 9.29
C LYS A 107 7.57 -4.06 8.79
N GLY A 108 7.74 -3.80 7.49
CA GLY A 108 9.06 -3.73 6.86
C GLY A 108 9.54 -5.03 6.25
N ASP A 109 8.75 -6.12 6.27
CA ASP A 109 9.14 -7.39 5.66
C ASP A 109 9.20 -7.27 4.13
N THR A 110 10.40 -7.42 3.58
CA THR A 110 10.71 -7.38 2.14
C THR A 110 10.80 -8.77 1.51
N SER A 111 10.70 -9.85 2.28
CA SER A 111 11.05 -11.21 1.84
C SER A 111 10.29 -11.67 0.60
N LEU A 112 9.04 -11.25 0.42
CA LEU A 112 8.28 -11.55 -0.79
C LEU A 112 8.71 -10.65 -1.98
N PHE A 113 9.05 -9.40 -1.72
CA PHE A 113 9.49 -8.44 -2.75
C PHE A 113 10.89 -8.79 -3.27
N ASP A 114 11.79 -9.25 -2.41
CA ASP A 114 13.16 -9.62 -2.75
C ASP A 114 13.21 -10.80 -3.75
N ILE A 115 12.18 -11.67 -3.75
CA ILE A 115 12.09 -12.80 -4.68
C ILE A 115 11.91 -12.33 -6.12
N LEU A 116 11.42 -11.11 -6.38
CA LEU A 116 11.27 -10.59 -7.74
C LEU A 116 12.59 -10.61 -8.51
N ASP A 117 13.71 -10.33 -7.85
CA ASP A 117 15.03 -10.31 -8.49
C ASP A 117 15.53 -11.71 -8.89
N THR A 118 14.86 -12.78 -8.44
CA THR A 118 15.14 -14.16 -8.90
C THR A 118 14.54 -14.46 -10.28
N TYR A 119 13.53 -13.70 -10.72
CA TYR A 119 12.94 -13.84 -12.06
C TYR A 119 13.76 -13.08 -13.11
N GLU A 120 14.23 -11.89 -12.75
CA GLU A 120 15.08 -11.03 -13.58
C GLU A 120 15.86 -10.08 -12.66
N ASP A 121 17.15 -9.89 -12.93
CA ASP A 121 17.98 -9.00 -12.12
C ASP A 121 17.44 -7.56 -12.10
N GLY A 122 17.30 -7.01 -10.89
CA GLY A 122 16.71 -5.70 -10.63
C GLY A 122 15.22 -5.58 -10.94
N LEU A 123 14.48 -6.68 -11.12
CA LEU A 123 13.03 -6.64 -11.38
C LEU A 123 12.26 -5.93 -10.26
N ARG A 124 12.65 -6.12 -8.99
CA ARG A 124 12.06 -5.41 -7.85
C ARG A 124 12.13 -3.91 -8.05
N ALA A 125 13.32 -3.40 -8.38
CA ALA A 125 13.58 -1.99 -8.61
C ALA A 125 12.75 -1.45 -9.79
N LYS A 126 12.73 -2.20 -10.90
CA LYS A 126 11.98 -1.85 -12.12
C LYS A 126 10.47 -1.74 -11.82
N LEU A 127 9.90 -2.74 -11.15
CA LEU A 127 8.47 -2.75 -10.82
C LEU A 127 8.10 -1.67 -9.80
N ALA A 128 8.89 -1.51 -8.73
CA ALA A 128 8.70 -0.44 -7.75
C ALA A 128 8.74 0.94 -8.42
N SER A 129 9.66 1.16 -9.36
CA SER A 129 9.73 2.40 -10.15
C SER A 129 8.47 2.66 -10.97
N LYS A 130 7.91 1.64 -11.62
CA LYS A 130 6.68 1.80 -12.42
C LYS A 130 5.44 2.01 -11.56
N ILE A 131 5.32 1.31 -10.43
CA ILE A 131 4.18 1.51 -9.51
C ILE A 131 4.29 2.88 -8.83
N LEU A 132 5.49 3.30 -8.42
CA LEU A 132 5.71 4.64 -7.87
C LEU A 132 5.43 5.73 -8.91
N LYS A 133 5.79 5.51 -10.18
CA LYS A 133 5.40 6.41 -11.27
C LYS A 133 3.88 6.54 -11.36
N MET A 134 3.13 5.42 -11.30
CA MET A 134 1.66 5.47 -11.29
C MET A 134 1.14 6.32 -10.12
N PHE A 135 1.75 6.19 -8.93
CA PHE A 135 1.44 7.03 -7.79
C PHE A 135 1.67 8.52 -8.11
N ASN A 136 2.87 8.86 -8.53
CA ASN A 136 3.26 10.25 -8.79
C ASN A 136 2.46 10.89 -9.92
N ASP A 137 2.15 10.14 -10.98
CA ASP A 137 1.33 10.61 -12.10
C ASP A 137 -0.08 10.97 -11.62
N LYS A 138 -0.67 10.12 -10.77
CA LYS A 138 -1.97 10.45 -10.20
C LYS A 138 -1.87 11.62 -9.24
N ALA A 139 -0.89 11.60 -8.33
CA ALA A 139 -0.72 12.65 -7.34
C ALA A 139 -0.59 14.04 -7.99
N ALA A 140 0.16 14.14 -9.10
CA ALA A 140 0.29 15.37 -9.88
C ALA A 140 -1.00 15.82 -10.59
N SER A 141 -1.98 14.92 -10.76
CA SER A 141 -3.30 15.25 -11.33
C SER A 141 -4.31 15.74 -10.28
N LEU A 142 -3.93 15.75 -8.99
CA LEU A 142 -4.80 16.10 -7.87
C LEU A 142 -4.33 17.39 -7.21
N TYR A 143 -5.29 18.19 -6.74
CA TYR A 143 -5.01 19.33 -5.87
C TYR A 143 -4.78 18.84 -4.44
N LYS A 144 -4.04 19.64 -3.65
CA LYS A 144 -3.81 19.38 -2.22
C LYS A 144 -5.09 19.08 -1.44
N ASP A 145 -6.16 19.82 -1.69
CA ASP A 145 -7.46 19.67 -1.02
C ASP A 145 -8.23 18.41 -1.43
N ASN A 146 -7.79 17.70 -2.49
CA ASN A 146 -8.36 16.40 -2.84
C ASN A 146 -7.91 15.30 -1.86
N TRP A 147 -6.82 15.50 -1.14
CA TRP A 147 -6.32 14.56 -0.15
C TRP A 147 -7.02 14.78 1.18
N GLN A 148 -7.80 13.79 1.60
CA GLN A 148 -8.45 13.82 2.90
C GLN A 148 -7.39 13.84 4.01
N ARG A 149 -7.62 14.66 5.04
CA ARG A 149 -6.75 14.79 6.21
C ARG A 149 -7.50 14.48 7.51
N ALA A 150 -6.76 14.07 8.53
CA ALA A 150 -7.30 13.89 9.88
C ALA A 150 -6.35 14.36 10.97
N ASN A 151 -6.88 14.39 12.20
CA ASN A 151 -6.26 15.05 13.33
C ASN A 151 -4.93 14.46 13.79
N ASP A 152 -4.65 13.19 13.46
CA ASP A 152 -3.35 12.52 13.27
C ASP A 152 -3.60 11.00 13.12
N GLY A 153 -3.02 10.34 12.10
CA GLY A 153 -2.97 8.86 12.02
C GLY A 153 -4.28 8.11 11.76
N THR A 154 -5.27 8.69 11.06
CA THR A 154 -6.40 7.86 10.58
C THR A 154 -6.00 7.08 9.33
N TRP A 155 -6.22 5.77 9.40
CA TRP A 155 -5.76 4.71 8.50
C TRP A 155 -5.89 4.87 6.96
N TYR A 156 -6.60 5.89 6.47
CA TYR A 156 -6.84 6.11 5.04
C TYR A 156 -6.63 7.56 4.58
N LYS A 157 -6.30 8.46 5.52
CA LYS A 157 -6.14 9.90 5.29
C LYS A 157 -4.72 10.32 5.63
N LEU A 158 -4.30 11.46 5.08
CA LEU A 158 -3.03 12.08 5.46
C LEU A 158 -3.13 12.71 6.86
N GLU A 159 -1.99 12.87 7.51
CA GLU A 159 -1.88 13.70 8.71
C GLU A 159 -2.17 15.19 8.40
N LYS A 160 -2.29 16.01 9.43
CA LYS A 160 -2.38 17.47 9.27
C LYS A 160 -1.18 18.02 8.51
N GLU A 161 -1.39 19.16 7.84
CA GLU A 161 -0.34 19.82 7.06
C GLU A 161 0.89 20.18 7.90
N ASN A 162 0.69 20.64 9.13
CA ASN A 162 1.77 20.99 10.06
C ASN A 162 2.36 19.77 10.80
N PHE A 163 2.05 18.55 10.39
CA PHE A 163 2.67 17.37 10.95
C PHE A 163 4.16 17.36 10.60
N LYS A 164 5.02 17.19 11.62
CA LYS A 164 6.46 17.07 11.45
C LYS A 164 6.85 15.59 11.54
N PRO A 165 7.37 14.98 10.47
CA PRO A 165 7.82 13.59 10.52
C PRO A 165 8.88 13.37 11.59
N TYR A 166 8.82 12.20 12.21
CA TYR A 166 9.82 11.73 13.17
C TYR A 166 10.14 10.26 12.89
N ILE A 167 11.37 9.85 13.19
CA ILE A 167 11.79 8.45 13.01
C ILE A 167 11.55 7.69 14.30
N ASN A 168 10.62 6.74 14.25
CA ASN A 168 10.38 5.75 15.29
C ASN A 168 10.45 4.32 14.73
N SER A 169 10.96 4.15 13.52
CA SER A 169 11.22 2.85 12.91
C SER A 169 12.19 2.03 13.76
N THR A 170 11.95 0.73 13.82
CA THR A 170 12.79 -0.25 14.52
C THR A 170 13.05 -1.44 13.59
N GLU A 171 14.00 -2.30 13.96
CA GLU A 171 14.28 -3.54 13.22
C GLU A 171 13.05 -4.43 13.06
N LYS A 172 12.14 -4.40 14.04
CA LYS A 172 10.91 -5.20 14.05
C LYS A 172 9.71 -4.47 13.44
N CYS A 173 9.86 -3.18 13.16
CA CYS A 173 8.79 -2.33 12.70
C CYS A 173 9.28 -1.13 11.90
N LEU A 174 9.23 -1.24 10.58
CA LEU A 174 9.67 -0.15 9.73
C LEU A 174 8.68 1.03 9.68
N PHE A 175 7.36 0.74 9.69
CA PHE A 175 6.30 1.74 9.58
C PHE A 175 5.34 1.68 10.78
N PRO A 176 5.77 2.16 11.96
CA PRO A 176 4.96 2.11 13.18
C PRO A 176 3.76 3.05 13.13
N ASN A 177 2.72 2.66 13.89
CA ASN A 177 1.55 3.50 14.12
C ASN A 177 1.79 4.57 15.21
N SER A 178 0.78 5.40 15.46
CA SER A 178 0.82 6.48 16.46
C SER A 178 1.12 6.00 17.89
N ASN A 179 0.78 4.76 18.22
CA ASN A 179 1.07 4.16 19.52
C ASN A 179 2.44 3.43 19.55
N GLY A 180 3.24 3.52 18.48
CA GLY A 180 4.53 2.83 18.33
C GLY A 180 4.42 1.34 18.01
N GLY A 181 3.21 0.82 17.77
CA GLY A 181 2.96 -0.57 17.42
C GLY A 181 3.13 -0.85 15.92
N CYS A 182 3.42 -2.11 15.59
CA CYS A 182 3.56 -2.58 14.20
C CYS A 182 2.46 -3.54 13.74
N THR A 183 1.34 -3.52 14.45
CA THR A 183 0.41 -4.66 14.48
C THR A 183 -0.45 -4.78 13.23
N ASP A 184 -0.72 -3.70 12.51
CA ASP A 184 -1.57 -3.75 11.34
C ASP A 184 -1.20 -2.76 10.22
N ILE A 185 -1.62 -3.18 9.03
CA ILE A 185 -1.67 -2.44 7.77
C ILE A 185 -2.54 -1.18 7.82
N GLN A 186 -3.28 -0.99 8.91
CA GLN A 186 -4.31 0.02 9.01
C GLN A 186 -3.68 1.31 9.54
N ASN A 187 -2.76 1.30 10.49
CA ASN A 187 -2.44 2.52 11.23
C ASN A 187 -1.07 3.14 10.93
N ALA A 188 -0.50 2.96 9.73
CA ALA A 188 0.75 3.62 9.37
C ALA A 188 0.60 5.15 9.38
N ILE A 189 1.57 5.87 9.96
CA ILE A 189 1.67 7.32 9.83
C ILE A 189 2.32 7.60 8.47
N GLU A 190 1.59 8.20 7.54
CA GLU A 190 2.01 8.29 6.14
C GLU A 190 3.21 9.21 5.98
N ALA A 191 3.22 10.35 6.67
CA ALA A 191 4.36 11.26 6.67
C ALA A 191 5.66 10.57 7.18
N ASN A 192 5.59 9.83 8.28
CA ASN A 192 6.74 9.08 8.81
C ASN A 192 7.15 7.96 7.85
N SER A 193 6.19 7.24 7.30
CA SER A 193 6.43 6.10 6.41
C SER A 193 7.15 6.55 5.14
N ILE A 194 6.73 7.66 4.54
CA ILE A 194 7.37 8.20 3.33
C ILE A 194 8.76 8.75 3.64
N TYR A 195 8.93 9.44 4.77
CA TYR A 195 10.24 9.93 5.21
C TYR A 195 11.26 8.79 5.33
N VAL A 196 10.85 7.67 5.91
CA VAL A 196 11.67 6.45 6.04
C VAL A 196 11.84 5.74 4.70
N LEU A 197 10.82 5.73 3.86
CA LEU A 197 10.80 5.01 2.57
C LEU A 197 11.78 5.60 1.54
N ILE A 198 11.91 6.92 1.44
CA ILE A 198 12.74 7.59 0.43
C ILE A 198 14.18 7.04 0.35
N PRO A 199 14.96 6.99 1.45
CA PRO A 199 16.31 6.43 1.40
C PRO A 199 16.32 4.93 1.05
N LEU A 200 15.29 4.17 1.45
CA LEU A 200 15.20 2.73 1.17
C LEU A 200 14.93 2.45 -0.31
N LEU A 201 14.11 3.27 -0.96
CA LEU A 201 13.88 3.19 -2.41
C LEU A 201 15.18 3.43 -3.19
N ARG A 202 16.03 4.36 -2.74
CA ARG A 202 17.36 4.58 -3.34
C ARG A 202 18.27 3.38 -3.18
N GLN A 203 18.27 2.74 -2.01
CA GLN A 203 19.09 1.56 -1.75
C GLN A 203 18.78 0.41 -2.71
N ILE A 204 17.50 0.22 -3.05
CA ILE A 204 17.08 -0.79 -4.02
C ILE A 204 17.09 -0.27 -5.47
N LYS A 205 17.71 0.89 -5.74
CA LYS A 205 17.88 1.47 -7.09
C LYS A 205 16.58 1.75 -7.84
N VAL A 206 15.53 2.18 -7.13
CA VAL A 206 14.33 2.74 -7.78
C VAL A 206 14.69 4.01 -8.55
N ASP A 207 14.00 4.26 -9.66
CA ASP A 207 14.21 5.42 -10.54
C ASP A 207 14.23 6.73 -9.74
N GLU A 208 15.39 7.39 -9.70
CA GLU A 208 15.64 8.60 -8.90
C GLU A 208 14.67 9.72 -9.28
N LYS A 209 14.22 9.79 -10.54
CA LYS A 209 13.20 10.76 -10.97
C LYS A 209 11.90 10.57 -10.20
N GLU A 210 11.47 9.33 -9.99
CA GLU A 210 10.23 9.03 -9.29
C GLU A 210 10.39 9.18 -7.76
N ILE A 211 11.59 8.96 -7.23
CA ILE A 211 11.92 9.26 -5.83
C ILE A 211 11.84 10.77 -5.56
N GLU A 212 12.41 11.61 -6.42
CA GLU A 212 12.36 13.07 -6.25
C GLU A 212 10.94 13.61 -6.46
N ARG A 213 10.14 13.03 -7.37
CA ARG A 213 8.70 13.36 -7.48
C ARG A 213 7.93 13.04 -6.20
N LEU A 214 8.18 11.87 -5.59
CA LEU A 214 7.55 11.49 -4.31
C LEU A 214 7.95 12.45 -3.19
N LYS A 215 9.24 12.79 -3.10
CA LYS A 215 9.77 13.74 -2.12
C LYS A 215 9.18 15.15 -2.29
N ASN A 216 9.01 15.61 -3.53
CA ASN A 216 8.39 16.90 -3.79
C ASN A 216 6.92 16.92 -3.40
N TRP A 217 6.17 15.87 -3.77
CA TRP A 217 4.79 15.70 -3.34
C TRP A 217 4.67 15.64 -1.81
N SER A 218 5.57 14.92 -1.12
CA SER A 218 5.53 14.81 0.34
C SER A 218 5.84 16.14 1.04
N LYS A 219 6.70 16.98 0.47
CA LYS A 219 6.95 18.36 0.95
C LYS A 219 5.75 19.28 0.74
N GLU A 220 5.02 19.12 -0.36
CA GLU A 220 3.77 19.86 -0.58
C GLU A 220 2.68 19.44 0.41
N MET A 221 2.60 18.14 0.71
CA MET A 221 1.62 17.62 1.67
C MET A 221 1.99 17.92 3.12
N TRP A 222 3.27 17.95 3.47
CA TRP A 222 3.80 18.23 4.81
C TRP A 222 5.03 19.15 4.72
N PRO A 223 4.85 20.48 4.79
CA PRO A 223 5.95 21.45 4.63
C PRO A 223 7.07 21.33 5.68
N LEU A 224 6.83 20.67 6.81
CA LEU A 224 7.83 20.42 7.85
C LEU A 224 8.65 19.14 7.62
N MET A 225 8.43 18.44 6.49
CA MET A 225 9.24 17.30 6.05
C MET A 225 10.55 17.80 5.40
N ASN A 226 11.68 17.53 6.05
CA ASN A 226 13.01 17.97 5.58
C ASN A 226 13.64 16.99 4.59
#